data_AF-A0A8S2NNJ7-F1
#
_entry.id   AF-A0A8S2NNJ7-F1
#
_cell.length_a   1.000
_cell.length_b   1.000
_cell.length_c   1.000
_cell.angle_alpha   90.00
_cell.angle_beta   90.00
_cell.angle_gamma   90.00
#
_symmetry.space_group_name_H-M   'P 1'
#
loop_
_entity.id
_entity.type
_entity.pdbx_description
1 polymer ?
#
loop_
_entity_poly.entity_id
_entity_poly.type
_entity_poly.pdbx_seq_one_letter_code
_entity_poly.pdbx_strand_id
1 'polypeptide(L)' 'MILSRTKAADDPKKKGATQTQEKNKKKVGEVEDFIAERDYTGAIAYLEFCRQSGKEVKDLDLWLGFAAFHAGDYQRASE' A
#
# COMPACT_ATOMS: atom_id res chain seq x y z
N MET A 1 34.24 30.40 -22.20
CA MET A 1 32.98 30.33 -22.98
C MET A 1 33.27 29.66 -24.31
N ILE A 2 32.97 28.37 -24.45
CA ILE A 2 32.61 27.71 -25.72
C ILE A 2 32.09 26.31 -25.40
N LEU A 3 30.79 26.12 -25.60
CA LEU A 3 30.04 24.90 -25.35
C LEU A 3 30.42 23.82 -26.38
N SER A 4 30.80 22.64 -25.89
CA SER A 4 30.99 21.46 -26.72
C SER A 4 29.65 20.96 -27.27
N ARG A 5 29.66 20.68 -28.57
CA ARG A 5 28.51 20.53 -29.45
C ARG A 5 27.79 19.19 -29.28
N THR A 6 26.47 19.30 -29.16
CA THR A 6 25.43 18.45 -29.75
C THR A 6 25.89 17.27 -30.62
N LYS A 7 25.45 16.07 -30.23
CA LYS A 7 24.90 15.10 -31.18
C LYS A 7 23.77 14.32 -30.51
N ALA A 8 22.55 14.81 -30.72
CA ALA A 8 21.36 13.98 -30.57
C ALA A 8 21.37 12.93 -31.69
N ALA A 9 21.23 11.66 -31.33
CA ALA A 9 20.90 10.58 -32.23
C ALA A 9 19.50 10.09 -31.84
N ASP A 10 18.53 10.49 -32.63
CA ASP A 10 17.17 9.98 -32.63
C ASP A 10 17.17 8.68 -33.46
N ASP A 11 16.92 7.55 -32.80
CA ASP A 11 16.51 6.32 -33.46
C ASP A 11 15.07 6.04 -33.03
N PRO A 12 14.07 6.31 -33.89
CA PRO A 12 12.72 5.89 -33.63
C PRO A 12 12.55 4.45 -34.12
N LYS A 13 11.86 3.63 -33.28
CA LYS A 13 11.02 2.46 -33.66
C LYS A 13 11.59 1.06 -33.37
N LYS A 14 11.11 0.47 -32.26
CA LYS A 14 10.18 -0.69 -32.25
C LYS A 14 9.81 -1.05 -30.81
N LYS A 15 8.56 -0.77 -30.43
CA LYS A 15 7.48 -1.75 -30.24
C LYS A 15 7.61 -2.61 -28.98
N GLY A 16 6.67 -2.37 -28.06
CA GLY A 16 5.99 -3.45 -27.36
C GLY A 16 6.50 -3.75 -25.97
N ALA A 17 6.00 -2.99 -24.99
CA ALA A 17 5.44 -3.59 -23.78
C ALA A 17 4.59 -2.52 -23.12
N THR A 18 3.28 -2.67 -23.26
CA THR A 18 2.29 -2.11 -22.35
C THR A 18 2.60 -2.67 -20.96
N GLN A 19 3.50 -2.02 -20.22
CA GLN A 19 3.50 -2.13 -18.78
C GLN A 19 2.75 -0.91 -18.29
N THR A 20 1.43 -1.10 -18.20
CA THR A 20 0.57 -0.41 -17.26
C THR A 20 1.18 -0.66 -15.88
N GLN A 21 2.22 0.09 -15.51
CA GLN A 21 2.64 0.16 -14.13
C GLN A 21 1.59 1.01 -13.46
N GLU A 22 0.63 0.27 -12.90
CA GLU A 22 -0.46 0.77 -12.11
C GLU A 22 0.08 1.84 -11.19
N LYS A 23 -0.59 2.98 -11.29
CA LYS A 23 -0.37 4.18 -10.52
C LYS A 23 0.04 3.79 -9.12
N ASN A 24 1.29 4.11 -8.79
CA ASN A 24 1.76 4.41 -7.45
C ASN A 24 0.92 5.59 -6.91
N LYS A 25 -0.38 5.34 -6.69
CA LYS A 25 -1.13 6.04 -5.70
C LYS A 25 -0.45 5.58 -4.43
N LYS A 26 0.21 6.52 -3.76
CA LYS A 26 0.38 6.51 -2.32
C LYS A 26 -1.01 6.41 -1.68
N LYS A 27 -1.66 5.27 -1.86
CA LYS A 27 -2.74 4.83 -1.00
C LYS A 27 -2.03 4.67 0.33
N VAL A 28 -2.58 5.29 1.37
CA VAL A 28 -2.25 4.90 2.73
C VAL A 28 -2.28 3.37 2.73
N GLY A 29 -1.15 2.73 3.05
CA GLY A 29 -0.96 1.29 2.86
C GLY A 29 -2.23 0.54 3.21
N GLU A 30 -2.71 -0.29 2.28
CA GLU A 30 -3.91 -1.06 2.56
C GLU A 30 -3.58 -2.00 3.74
N VAL A 31 -4.60 -2.52 4.42
CA VAL A 31 -4.40 -3.44 5.55
C VAL A 31 -3.48 -4.61 5.14
N GLU A 32 -3.55 -5.00 3.87
CA GLU A 32 -2.73 -6.00 3.22
C GLU A 32 -1.22 -5.70 3.24
N ASP A 33 -0.81 -4.43 3.14
CA ASP A 33 0.61 -4.05 3.25
C ASP A 33 1.13 -4.33 4.66
N PHE A 34 0.37 -3.94 5.70
CA PHE A 34 0.73 -4.22 7.09
C PHE A 34 0.81 -5.73 7.38
N ILE A 35 -0.04 -6.53 6.73
CA ILE A 35 -0.01 -7.99 6.83
C ILE A 35 1.22 -8.57 6.12
N ALA A 36 1.57 -8.04 4.95
CA ALA A 36 2.79 -8.43 4.23
C ALA A 36 4.05 -8.13 5.04
N GLU A 37 4.07 -7.00 5.74
CA GLU A 37 5.16 -6.60 6.65
C GLU A 37 5.12 -7.32 8.02
N ARG A 38 4.09 -8.15 8.28
CA ARG A 38 3.80 -8.80 9.57
C ARG A 38 3.64 -7.82 10.74
N ASP A 39 3.34 -6.56 10.44
CA ASP A 39 3.04 -5.56 11.45
C ASP A 39 1.55 -5.55 11.77
N TYR A 40 1.12 -6.56 12.52
CA TYR A 40 -0.28 -6.69 12.95
C TYR A 40 -0.68 -5.59 13.93
N THR A 41 0.26 -5.08 14.72
CA THR A 41 0.05 -3.94 15.63
C THR A 41 -0.24 -2.64 14.89
N GLY A 42 0.51 -2.36 13.82
CA GLY A 42 0.28 -1.23 12.92
C GLY A 42 -1.05 -1.35 12.19
N ALA A 43 -1.39 -2.57 11.73
CA ALA A 43 -2.70 -2.85 11.12
C ALA A 43 -3.86 -2.53 12.07
N ILE A 44 -3.79 -2.98 13.33
CA ILE A 44 -4.81 -2.69 14.36
C ILE A 44 -4.95 -1.18 14.57
N ALA A 45 -3.84 -0.46 14.74
CA ALA A 45 -3.86 0.99 14.96
C ALA A 45 -4.47 1.74 13.77
N TYR A 46 -4.14 1.32 12.54
CA TYR A 46 -4.71 1.90 11.32
C TYR A 46 -6.21 1.66 11.20
N LEU A 47 -6.67 0.44 11.50
CA LEU A 47 -8.09 0.07 11.44
C LEU A 47 -8.91 0.82 12.49
N GLU A 48 -8.41 0.93 13.73
CA GLU A 48 -9.03 1.72 14.80
C GLU A 48 -9.12 3.21 14.43
N PHE A 49 -8.06 3.75 13.82
CA PHE A 49 -8.08 5.12 13.31
C PHE A 49 -9.12 5.30 12.20
N CYS A 50 -9.24 4.34 11.28
CA CYS A 50 -10.25 4.38 10.22
C CYS A 50 -11.67 4.33 10.79
N ARG A 51 -11.91 3.50 11.82
CA ARG A 51 -13.18 3.41 12.55
C ARG A 51 -13.56 4.75 13.18
N GLN A 52 -12.63 5.41 13.86
CA GLN A 52 -12.87 6.73 14.48
C GLN A 52 -13.01 7.85 13.45
N SER A 53 -12.27 7.77 12.34
CA SER A 53 -12.30 8.77 11.28
C SER A 53 -13.54 8.67 10.38
N GLY A 54 -14.43 7.70 10.61
CA GLY A 54 -15.59 7.42 9.75
C GLY A 54 -15.20 6.95 8.35
N LYS A 55 -13.98 6.43 8.20
CA LYS A 55 -13.46 5.94 6.92
C LYS A 55 -13.95 4.52 6.74
N GLU A 56 -14.82 4.31 5.76
CA GLU A 56 -15.35 2.98 5.46
C GLU A 56 -14.24 2.09 4.87
N VAL A 57 -13.68 1.23 5.72
CA VAL A 57 -12.79 0.15 5.30
C VAL A 57 -13.65 -1.09 5.13
N LYS A 58 -13.55 -1.72 3.97
CA LYS A 58 -14.26 -2.95 3.70
C LYS A 58 -13.76 -4.04 4.66
N ASP A 59 -14.70 -4.74 5.29
CA ASP A 59 -14.40 -5.85 6.21
C ASP A 59 -13.53 -5.41 7.42
N LEU A 60 -13.68 -4.17 7.90
CA LEU A 60 -12.90 -3.59 9.00
C LEU A 60 -12.82 -4.52 10.22
N ASP A 61 -13.97 -5.01 10.71
CA ASP A 61 -14.03 -5.90 11.88
C ASP A 61 -13.35 -7.25 11.64
N LEU A 62 -13.43 -7.78 10.41
CA LEU A 62 -12.74 -9.03 10.03
C LEU A 62 -11.23 -8.85 10.09
N TRP A 63 -10.73 -7.74 9.52
CA TRP A 63 -9.31 -7.42 9.54
C TRP A 63 -8.79 -7.09 10.93
N LEU A 64 -9.62 -6.43 11.75
CA LEU A 64 -9.27 -6.12 13.14
C LEU A 64 -9.15 -7.40 13.95
N GLY A 65 -10.09 -8.34 13.81
CA GLY A 65 -10.04 -9.66 14.43
C GLY A 65 -8.84 -10.49 13.94
N PHE A 66 -8.57 -10.48 12.63
CA PHE A 66 -7.40 -11.16 12.06
C PHE A 66 -6.09 -10.62 12.64
N ALA A 67 -5.91 -9.29 12.63
CA ALA A 67 -4.70 -8.66 13.15
C ALA A 67 -4.57 -8.85 14.67
N ALA A 68 -5.66 -8.72 15.44
CA ALA A 68 -5.67 -8.95 16.89
C ALA A 68 -5.32 -10.41 17.25
N PHE A 69 -5.83 -11.38 16.49
CA PHE A 69 -5.51 -12.79 16.67
C PHE A 69 -4.03 -13.07 16.43
N HIS A 70 -3.46 -12.52 15.36
CA HIS A 70 -2.05 -12.69 15.03
C HIS A 70 -1.10 -11.88 15.94
N ALA A 71 -1.59 -10.80 16.57
CA ALA A 71 -0.88 -10.05 17.59
C ALA A 71 -0.86 -10.75 18.97
N GLY A 72 -1.71 -11.77 19.18
CA GLY A 72 -1.82 -12.51 20.44
C GLY A 72 -2.85 -11.94 21.43
N ASP A 73 -3.58 -10.88 21.04
CA ASP A 73 -4.67 -10.29 21.82
C ASP A 73 -6.00 -10.98 21.52
N TYR A 74 -6.14 -12.23 21.97
CA TYR A 74 -7.32 -13.06 21.66
C TYR A 74 -8.63 -12.52 22.24
N GLN A 75 -8.58 -11.78 23.36
CA GLN A 75 -9.78 -11.16 23.93
C GLN A 75 -10.38 -10.13 22.99
N ARG A 76 -9.52 -9.34 22.33
CA ARG A 76 -9.94 -8.34 21.33
C ARG A 76 -10.36 -8.98 20.01
N ALA A 77 -9.82 -10.16 19.69
CA ALA A 77 -10.19 -10.89 18.49
C ALA A 77 -11.57 -11.56 18.59
N SER A 78 -12.09 -11.80 19.81
CA SER A 78 -13.39 -12.45 20.05
C SER A 78 -14.55 -11.50 20.34
N GLU A 79 -14.27 -10.20 20.45
CA GLU A 79 -15.27 -9.16 20.79
C GLU A 79 -16.15 -8.79 19.60
#